data_AF-A0A8J6WSL2-F1
#
_entry.id   AF-A0A8J6WSL2-F1
#
_cell.length_a   1.000
_cell.length_b   1.000
_cell.length_c   1.000
_cell.angle_alpha   90.00
_cell.angle_beta   90.00
_cell.angle_gamma   90.00
#
_symmetry.space_group_name_H-M   'P 1'
#
loop_
_entity.id
_entity.type
_entity.pdbx_description
1 polymer ?
#
loop_
_entity_poly.entity_id
_entity_poly.type
_entity_poly.pdbx_seq_one_letter_code
_entity_poly.pdbx_strand_id
1 'polypeptide(L)' 'MNPLRSRVHRLIDQLSDEEIESIWPVLEALYYDFYMLRAIEESKQTLQPGDTLTREEALRSLPLL' A
#
# COMPACT_ATOMS: atom_id res chain seq x y z
N MET A 1 10.94 -15.16 -16.03
CA MET A 1 9.56 -14.82 -15.61
C MET A 1 9.38 -15.21 -14.15
N ASN A 2 8.81 -14.34 -13.31
CA ASN A 2 8.53 -14.65 -11.90
C ASN A 2 7.42 -15.74 -11.83
N PRO A 3 7.66 -16.94 -11.25
CA PRO A 3 6.69 -18.03 -11.20
C PRO A 3 5.37 -17.67 -10.50
N LEU A 4 5.44 -16.79 -9.51
CA LEU A 4 4.25 -16.29 -8.81
C LEU A 4 3.40 -15.43 -9.73
N ARG A 5 4.04 -14.58 -10.53
CA ARG A 5 3.36 -13.74 -11.52
C ARG A 5 2.59 -14.60 -12.52
N SER A 6 3.21 -15.64 -13.07
CA SER A 6 2.54 -16.58 -13.98
C SER A 6 1.41 -17.36 -13.32
N ARG A 7 1.50 -17.64 -12.01
CA ARG A 7 0.44 -18.32 -11.26
C ARG A 7 -0.75 -17.39 -10.99
N VAL A 8 -0.50 -16.12 -10.66
CA VAL A 8 -1.53 -15.10 -10.45
C VAL A 8 -2.30 -14.83 -11.75
N HIS A 9 -1.62 -14.68 -12.89
CA HIS A 9 -2.30 -14.50 -14.18
C HIS A 9 -3.28 -15.64 -14.47
N ARG A 10 -2.85 -16.90 -14.31
CA ARG A 10 -3.74 -18.06 -14.50
C ARG A 10 -4.92 -18.10 -13.55
N LEU A 11 -4.78 -17.57 -12.33
CA LEU A 11 -5.88 -17.49 -11.37
C LEU A 11 -6.88 -16.42 -11.79
N ILE A 12 -6.40 -15.26 -12.25
CA ILE A 12 -7.26 -14.19 -12.78
C ILE A 12 -8.04 -14.67 -14.00
N ASP A 13 -7.38 -15.40 -14.92
CA ASP A 13 -8.02 -15.95 -16.12
C ASP A 13 -9.15 -16.96 -15.82
N GLN A 14 -9.23 -17.46 -14.59
CA GLN A 14 -10.25 -18.42 -14.15
C GLN A 14 -11.42 -17.78 -13.40
N LEU A 15 -11.33 -16.50 -13.06
CA LEU A 15 -12.38 -15.77 -12.34
C LEU A 15 -13.35 -15.13 -13.34
N SER A 16 -14.62 -15.12 -12.98
CA SER A 16 -15.64 -14.29 -13.64
C SER A 16 -15.40 -12.81 -13.35
N ASP A 17 -15.98 -11.93 -14.18
CA ASP A 17 -15.91 -10.49 -13.97
C ASP A 17 -16.53 -10.08 -12.62
N GLU A 18 -17.62 -10.73 -12.20
CA GLU A 18 -18.25 -10.48 -10.90
C GLU A 18 -17.34 -10.89 -9.72
N GLU A 19 -16.63 -12.01 -9.84
CA GLU A 19 -15.66 -12.43 -8.82
C GLU A 19 -14.47 -11.46 -8.75
N ILE A 20 -13.98 -10.98 -9.90
CA ILE A 20 -12.92 -9.97 -9.99
C ILE A 20 -13.36 -8.66 -9.32
N GLU A 21 -14.57 -8.18 -9.63
CA GLU A 21 -15.11 -6.95 -9.04
C GLU A 21 -15.25 -7.10 -7.52
N SER A 22 -15.65 -8.28 -7.03
CA SER A 22 -15.80 -8.53 -5.61
C SER A 22 -14.46 -8.63 -4.84
N ILE A 23 -13.41 -9.19 -5.46
CA ILE A 23 -12.12 -9.39 -4.80
C ILE A 23 -11.22 -8.15 -4.87
N TRP A 24 -11.46 -7.28 -5.87
CA TRP A 24 -10.62 -6.11 -6.12
C TRP A 24 -10.48 -5.17 -4.91
N PRO A 25 -11.54 -4.79 -4.17
CA PRO A 25 -11.41 -3.92 -2.99
C PRO A 25 -10.54 -4.52 -1.89
N VAL A 26 -10.57 -5.85 -1.73
CA VAL A 26 -9.76 -6.57 -0.74
C VAL A 26 -8.29 -6.53 -1.14
N LEU A 27 -7.98 -6.80 -2.41
CA LEU A 27 -6.61 -6.74 -2.92
C LEU A 27 -6.05 -5.32 -2.90
N GLU A 28 -6.87 -4.33 -3.22
CA GLU A 28 -6.51 -2.92 -3.20
C GLU A 28 -6.12 -2.48 -1.78
N ALA A 29 -6.96 -2.78 -0.78
CA ALA A 29 -6.66 -2.46 0.62
C ALA A 29 -5.36 -3.12 1.09
N LEU A 30 -5.19 -4.42 0.79
CA LEU A 30 -3.96 -5.15 1.15
C LEU A 30 -2.72 -4.59 0.45
N TYR A 31 -2.85 -4.15 -0.80
CA TYR A 31 -1.76 -3.53 -1.54
C TYR A 31 -1.36 -2.19 -0.90
N TYR A 32 -2.32 -1.33 -0.54
CA TYR A 32 -2.06 -0.06 0.13
C TYR A 32 -1.42 -0.25 1.49
N ASP A 33 -1.93 -1.18 2.31
CA ASP A 33 -1.34 -1.50 3.61
C ASP A 33 0.10 -1.98 3.46
N PHE A 34 0.35 -2.92 2.54
CA PHE A 34 1.70 -3.42 2.29
C PHE A 34 2.64 -2.33 1.79
N TYR A 35 2.17 -1.49 0.86
CA TYR A 35 2.94 -0.37 0.34
C TYR A 35 3.34 0.61 1.46
N MET A 36 2.37 1.00 2.29
CA MET A 36 2.60 1.91 3.42
C MET A 36 3.56 1.33 4.44
N LEU A 37 3.39 0.05 4.81
CA LEU A 37 4.31 -0.63 5.73
C LEU A 37 5.74 -0.68 5.20
N ARG A 38 5.91 -0.95 3.90
CA ARG A 38 7.22 -0.90 3.26
C ARG A 38 7.84 0.50 3.28
N ALA A 39 7.06 1.52 2.93
CA ALA A 39 7.54 2.90 2.95
C ALA A 39 7.96 3.33 4.37
N ILE A 40 7.19 2.94 5.39
CA ILE A 40 7.53 3.18 6.80
C ILE A 40 8.85 2.48 7.15
N GLU A 41 9.00 1.20 6.81
CA GLU A 41 10.22 0.46 7.13
C GLU A 41 11.46 1.03 6.44
N GLU A 42 11.34 1.44 5.18
CA GLU A 42 12.41 2.10 4.45
C GLU A 42 12.75 3.45 5.07
N SER A 43 11.74 4.26 5.44
CA SER A 43 11.99 5.56 6.09
C SER A 43 12.74 5.43 7.41
N LYS A 44 12.47 4.38 8.20
CA LYS A 44 13.17 4.12 9.47
C LYS A 44 14.66 3.88 9.29
N GLN A 45 15.09 3.36 8.14
CA GLN A 45 16.51 3.10 7.88
C GLN A 45 17.32 4.39 7.68
N THR A 46 16.66 5.48 7.28
CA THR A 46 17.29 6.76 6.96
C THR A 46 16.91 7.88 7.92
N LEU A 47 15.96 7.63 8.82
CA LEU A 47 15.40 8.63 9.72
C LEU A 47 16.45 9.19 10.69
N GLN A 48 16.59 10.51 10.72
CA GLN A 48 17.40 11.23 11.70
C GLN A 48 16.51 12.00 12.69
N PRO A 49 17.02 12.32 13.90
CA PRO A 49 16.32 13.20 14.83
C PRO A 49 15.99 14.54 14.15
N GLY A 50 14.71 14.91 14.10
CA GLY A 50 14.22 16.14 13.45
C GLY A 50 13.56 15.93 12.08
N ASP A 51 13.68 14.75 11.46
CA ASP A 51 13.01 14.44 10.18
C ASP A 51 11.50 14.20 10.35
N THR A 52 11.05 13.91 11.57
CA THR A 52 9.63 13.69 11.89
C THR A 52 9.01 14.95 12.46
N LEU A 53 7.85 15.33 11.93
CA LEU A 53 7.00 16.32 12.58
C LEU A 53 6.38 15.73 13.85
N THR A 54 6.35 16.53 14.91
CA THR A 54 5.44 16.30 16.03
C THR A 54 3.99 16.44 15.54
N ARG A 55 3.05 15.90 16.32
CA ARG A 55 1.62 16.02 16.01
C ARG A 55 1.18 17.47 15.78
N GLU A 56 1.69 18.41 16.58
CA GLU A 56 1.36 19.83 16.46
C GLU A 56 1.91 20.46 15.18
N GLU A 57 3.15 20.11 14.81
CA GLU A 57 3.77 20.57 13.57
C GLU A 57 3.06 19.99 12.34
N ALA A 58 2.72 18.70 12.37
CA ALA A 58 1.97 18.05 11.30
C ALA A 58 0.60 18.70 11.08
N LEU A 59 -0.13 19.00 12.17
CA LEU A 59 -1.43 19.67 12.10
C LEU A 59 -1.33 21.09 11.50
N ARG A 60 -0.21 21.81 11.70
CA ARG A 60 0.02 23.12 11.07
C ARG A 60 0.33 23.02 9.57
N SER A 61 0.85 21.89 9.11
CA SER A 61 1.16 21.64 7.70
C SER A 61 -0.03 21.14 6.89
N LEU A 62 -1.11 20.68 7.55
CA LEU A 62 -2.34 20.31 6.87
C LEU A 62 -3.07 21.59 6.42
N PRO A 63 -3.53 21.69 5.16
CA PRO A 63 -4.37 22.79 4.75
C PRO A 63 -5.63 22.79 5.61
N LEU A 64 -5.97 23.96 6.17
CA LEU A 64 -7.25 24.18 6.82
C LEU A 64 -8.35 23.90 5.77
N LEU A 65 -9.07 22.79 5.95
CA LEU A 65 -10.27 22.47 5.19
C LEU A 65 -11.41 23.43 5.58
#